data_AF-A0AB39XJ21-F1
#
_entry.id   AF-A0AB39XJ21-F1
#
_cell.length_a   1.000
_cell.length_b   1.000
_cell.length_c   1.000
_cell.angle_alpha   90.00
_cell.angle_beta   90.00
_cell.angle_gamma   90.00
#
_symmetry.space_group_name_H-M   'P 1'
#
loop_
_entity.id
_entity.type
_entity.pdbx_description
1 polymer ?
#
loop_
_entity_poly.entity_id
_entity_poly.type
_entity_poly.pdbx_seq_one_letter_code
_entity_poly.pdbx_strand_id
1 'polypeptide(L)' 'MSTVAKLLAQKQQLMEQLENDPGPNEREEIEQILAKIETALSLLDPGDPVAESE' A
#
# COMPACT_ATOMS: atom_id res chain seq x y z
N MET A 1 4.96 10.08 15.39
CA MET A 1 4.29 9.02 14.60
C MET A 1 5.33 8.01 14.15
N SER A 2 5.02 6.72 14.29
CA SER A 2 5.86 5.62 13.76
C SER A 2 5.87 5.62 12.23
N THR A 3 6.93 5.11 11.61
CA THR A 3 7.03 4.90 10.16
C THR A 3 5.89 4.03 9.65
N VAL A 4 5.54 2.97 10.38
CA VAL A 4 4.40 2.09 10.10
C VAL A 4 3.08 2.88 10.10
N ALA A 5 2.88 3.75 11.09
CA ALA A 5 1.66 4.57 11.18
C ALA A 5 1.52 5.55 9.99
N LYS A 6 2.64 6.09 9.49
CA LYS A 6 2.64 6.95 8.30
C LYS A 6 2.27 6.17 7.05
N LEU A 7 2.84 4.97 6.87
CA LEU A 7 2.54 4.09 5.74
C LEU A 7 1.07 3.64 5.75
N LEU A 8 0.53 3.28 6.91
CA LEU A 8 -0.89 2.92 7.06
C LEU A 8 -1.84 4.09 6.79
N ALA A 9 -1.47 5.30 7.20
CA ALA A 9 -2.25 6.50 6.88
C ALA A 9 -2.25 6.77 5.36
N GLN A 10 -1.07 6.65 4.73
CA GLN A 10 -0.94 6.83 3.29
C GLN A 10 -1.73 5.77 2.50
N LYS A 11 -1.70 4.50 2.94
CA LYS A 11 -2.51 3.42 2.37
C LYS A 11 -4.01 3.76 2.37
N GLN A 12 -4.53 4.22 3.51
CA GLN A 12 -5.95 4.59 3.64
C GLN A 12 -6.33 5.73 2.69
N GLN A 13 -5.52 6.79 2.59
CA GLN A 13 -5.80 7.89 1.67
C GLN A 13 -5.84 7.45 0.20
N LEU A 14 -4.97 6.52 -0.20
CA LEU A 14 -4.94 5.97 -1.55
C LEU A 14 -6.15 5.07 -1.83
N MET A 15 -6.60 4.30 -0.83
CA MET A 15 -7.81 3.50 -0.94
C MET A 15 -9.05 4.38 -1.08
N GLU A 16 -9.16 5.48 -0.32
CA GLU A 16 -10.22 6.47 -0.50
C GLU A 16 -10.19 7.09 -1.90
N GLN A 17 -9.01 7.34 -2.47
CA GLN A 17 -8.91 7.81 -3.85
C GLN A 17 -9.43 6.78 -4.85
N LEU A 18 -9.16 5.49 -4.67
CA LEU A 18 -9.73 4.42 -5.49
C LEU A 18 -11.25 4.31 -5.38
N GLU A 19 -11.80 4.52 -4.18
CA GLU A 19 -13.25 4.53 -3.97
C GLU A 19 -13.96 5.69 -4.69
N ASN A 20 -13.24 6.77 -5.00
CA ASN A 20 -13.75 7.91 -5.77
C ASN A 20 -13.72 7.69 -7.29
N ASP A 21 -13.48 6.46 -7.75
CA ASP A 21 -13.41 6.06 -9.17
C ASP A 21 -12.46 6.94 -10.00
N PRO A 22 -11.15 6.94 -9.65
CA PRO A 22 -10.17 7.74 -10.35
C PRO A 22 -9.98 7.19 -11.77
N GLY A 23 -9.48 8.01 -12.68
CA GLY A 23 -9.28 7.59 -14.07
C GLY A 23 -8.34 6.38 -14.17
N PRO A 24 -8.35 5.62 -15.28
CA PRO A 24 -7.57 4.39 -15.42
C PRO A 24 -6.07 4.58 -15.18
N ASN A 25 -5.51 5.73 -15.59
CA ASN A 25 -4.10 6.05 -15.35
C ASN A 25 -3.82 6.35 -13.86
N GLU A 26 -4.69 7.15 -13.22
CA GLU A 26 -4.56 7.49 -11.80
C GLU A 26 -4.72 6.24 -10.94
N ARG A 27 -5.67 5.37 -11.30
CA ARG A 27 -5.87 4.07 -10.67
C ARG A 27 -4.60 3.22 -10.73
N GLU A 28 -3.98 3.09 -11.90
CA GLU A 28 -2.74 2.32 -12.06
C GLU A 28 -1.60 2.89 -11.22
N GLU A 29 -1.44 4.22 -11.19
CA GLU A 29 -0.45 4.88 -10.33
C GLU A 29 -0.72 4.61 -8.84
N ILE A 30 -1.98 4.71 -8.41
CA ILE A 30 -2.39 4.44 -7.03
C ILE A 30 -2.12 2.98 -6.66
N GLU A 31 -2.47 2.02 -7.51
CA GLU A 31 -2.20 0.59 -7.30
C GLU A 31 -0.69 0.30 -7.19
N GLN A 32 0.15 0.95 -8.02
CA GLN A 32 1.60 0.83 -7.92
C GLN A 32 2.16 1.40 -6.59
N ILE A 33 1.62 2.51 -6.11
CA ILE A 33 2.03 3.11 -4.84
C ILE A 33 1.59 2.22 -3.67
N LEU A 34 0.38 1.66 -3.72
CA LEU A 34 -0.13 0.73 -2.72
C LEU A 34 0.76 -0.52 -2.59
N ALA A 35 1.17 -1.12 -3.72
CA ALA A 35 2.07 -2.28 -3.71
C ALA A 35 3.43 -1.99 -3.04
N LYS A 36 3.99 -0.78 -3.25
CA LYS A 36 5.23 -0.34 -2.59
C LYS A 36 5.04 -0.15 -1.10
N ILE A 37 3.90 0.39 -0.67
CA ILE A 37 3.57 0.57 0.74
C ILE A 37 3.41 -0.79 1.42
N GLU A 38 2.72 -1.75 0.79
CA GLU A 38 2.58 -3.11 1.32
C GLU A 38 3.93 -3.79 1.48
N THR A 39 4.79 -3.71 0.46
CA THR A 39 6.17 -4.23 0.55
C THR A 39 6.94 -3.59 1.71
N ALA A 40 6.87 -2.26 1.85
CA ALA A 40 7.53 -1.56 2.93
C ALA A 40 6.97 -1.94 4.32
N LEU A 41 5.66 -2.16 4.43
CA LEU A 41 5.03 -2.64 5.66
C LEU A 41 5.49 -4.05 6.01
N SER A 42 5.54 -4.98 5.05
CA SER A 42 6.06 -6.35 5.26
C SER A 42 7.54 -6.38 5.66
N LEU A 43 8.35 -5.43 5.18
CA LEU A 43 9.75 -5.31 5.60
C LEU A 43 9.91 -4.74 7.02
N LEU A 44 8.96 -3.90 7.45
CA LEU A 44 8.97 -3.27 8.77
C LEU A 44 8.28 -4.11 9.84
N ASP A 45 7.35 -4.98 9.44
CA ASP A 45 6.71 -5.97 10.27
C ASP A 45 7.20 -7.37 9.87
N PRO A 46 8.28 -7.89 10.50
CA PRO A 46 8.83 -9.22 10.19
C PRO A 46 7.90 -10.38 10.60
N GLY A 47 6.63 -10.11 10.91
CA GLY A 47 5.62 -11.05 11.38
C GLY A 47 4.85 -11.81 10.30
N ASP A 48 5.00 -11.47 9.02
CA ASP A 48 4.38 -12.25 7.94
C ASP A 48 5.39 -12.48 6.81
N PRO A 49 6.03 -13.68 6.74
CA PRO A 49 6.72 -14.07 5.53
C PRO A 49 5.64 -14.18 4.46
N VAL A 50 5.59 -13.18 3.57
CA VAL A 50 4.94 -13.33 2.27
C VAL A 50 5.43 -14.65 1.71
N ALA A 51 4.50 -15.61 1.64
CA ALA A 51 4.73 -16.91 1.07
C ALA A 51 5.09 -16.68 -0.41
N GLU A 52 6.38 -16.56 -0.68
CA GLU A 52 6.97 -17.09 -1.90
C GLU A 52 6.66 -18.60 -1.88
N SER A 53 5.51 -18.96 -2.42
CA SER A 53 5.22 -20.34 -2.82
C SER A 53 5.31 -20.38 -4.33
N GLU A 54 6.28 -21.17 -4.76
CA GLU A 54 6.71 -21.56 -6.12
C GLU A 54 5.59 -21.84 -7.13
#